data_AF-A0A2X1PKC6-F1
#
_entry.id   AF-A0A2X1PKC6-F1
#
_cell.length_a   1.000
_cell.length_b   1.000
_cell.length_c   1.000
_cell.angle_alpha   90.00
_cell.angle_beta   90.00
_cell.angle_gamma   90.00
#
_symmetry.space_group_name_H-M   'P 1'
#
loop_
_entity.id
_entity.type
_entity.pdbx_description
1 polymer ?
#
loop_
_entity_poly.entity_id
_entity_poly.type
_entity_poly.pdbx_seq_one_letter_code
_entity_poly.pdbx_strand_id
1 'polypeptide(L)' 'MNIQSILSDKIKQAMILAGSDQSCDALIRQSGKPQFGDYQANGIMAAAKKLGLKSTRICSKSFR' A
#
# COMPACT_ATOMS: atom_id res chain seq x y z
N MET A 1 15.90 -11.56 -4.18
CA MET A 1 14.74 -10.78 -3.74
C MET A 1 15.11 -10.05 -2.45
N ASN A 2 14.73 -8.79 -2.27
CA ASN A 2 14.91 -8.06 -1.01
C ASN A 2 13.55 -7.90 -0.29
N ILE A 3 13.59 -7.52 1.00
CA ILE A 3 12.38 -7.36 1.82
C ILE A 3 11.42 -6.32 1.22
N GLN A 4 11.94 -5.24 0.65
CA GLN A 4 11.15 -4.19 0.03
C GLN A 4 10.34 -4.71 -1.18
N SER A 5 10.91 -5.56 -2.02
CA SER A 5 10.21 -6.21 -3.14
C SER A 5 9.09 -7.12 -2.65
N ILE A 6 9.36 -7.96 -1.64
CA ILE A 6 8.36 -8.87 -1.06
C ILE A 6 7.18 -8.07 -0.48
N LEU A 7 7.47 -6.98 0.24
CA LEU A 7 6.45 -6.09 0.77
C LEU A 7 5.67 -5.40 -0.35
N SER A 8 6.36 -4.96 -1.41
CA SER A 8 5.72 -4.33 -2.57
C SER A 8 4.71 -5.26 -3.22
N ASP A 9 5.10 -6.51 -3.48
CA ASP A 9 4.25 -7.49 -4.14
C ASP A 9 3.03 -7.85 -3.28
N LYS A 10 3.23 -8.14 -1.99
CA LYS A 10 2.14 -8.47 -1.07
C LYS A 10 1.14 -7.32 -0.92
N ILE A 11 1.64 -6.09 -0.79
CA ILE A 11 0.79 -4.92 -0.60
C ILE A 11 0.06 -4.56 -1.89
N LYS A 12 0.71 -4.67 -3.06
CA LYS A 12 0.05 -4.52 -4.36
C LYS A 12 -1.12 -5.49 -4.50
N GLN A 13 -0.90 -6.78 -4.20
CA GLN A 13 -1.98 -7.78 -4.24
C GLN A 13 -3.14 -7.42 -3.31
N ALA A 14 -2.86 -7.01 -2.07
CA ALA A 14 -3.88 -6.57 -1.12
C ALA A 14 -4.63 -5.31 -1.59
N MET A 15 -3.95 -4.39 -2.27
CA MET A 15 -4.56 -3.19 -2.86
C MET A 15 -5.48 -3.55 -4.02
N ILE A 16 -5.09 -4.48 -4.88
CA ILE A 16 -5.90 -4.99 -5.99
C ILE A 16 -7.16 -5.67 -5.44
N LEU A 17 -7.03 -6.54 -4.43
CA LEU A 17 -8.16 -7.20 -3.77
C LEU A 17 -9.12 -6.21 -3.10
N ALA A 18 -8.60 -5.09 -2.59
CA ALA A 18 -9.43 -4.00 -2.04
C ALA A 18 -10.15 -3.17 -3.13
N GLY A 19 -9.90 -3.46 -4.41
CA GLY A 19 -10.54 -2.83 -5.57
C GLY A 19 -9.67 -1.86 -6.34
N SER A 20 -8.36 -1.77 -6.05
CA SER A 20 -7.43 -0.93 -6.82
C SER A 20 -7.07 -1.57 -8.16
N ASP A 21 -6.69 -0.73 -9.12
CA ASP A 21 -6.23 -1.20 -10.43
C ASP A 21 -4.92 -2.01 -10.33
N GLN A 22 -4.68 -2.93 -11.28
CA GLN A 22 -3.42 -3.68 -11.39
C GLN A 22 -2.21 -2.78 -11.64
N SER A 23 -2.43 -1.56 -12.17
CA SER A 23 -1.40 -0.52 -12.29
C SER A 23 -1.04 0.17 -10.96
N CYS A 24 -1.63 -0.25 -9.83
CA CYS A 24 -1.31 0.35 -8.54
C CYS A 24 0.11 0.04 -8.09
N ASP A 25 0.79 1.06 -7.56
CA ASP A 25 2.09 0.91 -6.93
C ASP A 25 1.94 1.13 -5.43
N ALA A 26 2.50 0.22 -4.63
CA ALA A 26 2.49 0.30 -3.17
C ALA A 26 3.48 1.37 -2.65
N LEU A 27 4.47 1.76 -3.46
CA LEU A 27 5.49 2.77 -3.11
C LEU A 27 6.13 2.51 -1.73
N ILE A 28 6.69 1.31 -1.56
CA ILE A 28 7.33 0.90 -0.30
C ILE A 28 8.63 1.67 -0.10
N ARG A 29 8.77 2.31 1.07
CA ARG A 29 9.98 3.01 1.49
C ARG A 29 10.33 2.65 2.94
N GLN A 30 11.61 2.70 3.29
CA GLN A 30 12.01 2.59 4.69
C GLN A 30 11.46 3.78 5.49
N SER A 31 11.04 3.52 6.72
CA SER A 31 10.58 4.55 7.63
C SER A 31 11.73 5.44 8.09
N GLY A 32 11.49 6.75 8.12
CA GLY A 32 12.43 7.71 8.72
C GLY A 32 12.38 7.77 10.25
N LYS A 33 11.37 7.16 10.89
CA LYS A 33 11.23 7.10 12.36
C LYS A 33 10.77 5.71 12.80
N PRO A 34 11.29 5.17 13.91
CA PRO A 34 10.96 3.82 14.39
C PRO A 34 9.48 3.66 14.80
N GLN A 35 8.82 4.75 15.19
CA GLN A 35 7.38 4.77 15.55
C GLN A 35 6.46 4.35 14.38
N PHE A 36 6.96 4.41 13.15
CA PHE A 36 6.22 4.04 11.95
C PHE A 36 6.59 2.64 11.42
N GLY A 37 7.30 1.83 12.22
CA GLY A 37 7.81 0.52 11.83
C GLY A 37 8.99 0.62 10.85
N ASP A 38 9.38 -0.50 10.23
CA ASP A 38 10.55 -0.56 9.36
C ASP A 38 10.30 0.00 7.94
N TYR A 39 9.08 -0.19 7.42
CA TYR A 39 8.69 0.21 6.07
C TYR A 39 7.29 0.83 6.04
N GLN A 40 7.08 1.75 5.10
CA GLN A 40 5.81 2.43 4.83
C GLN A 40 5.37 2.20 3.39
N ALA A 41 4.07 2.00 3.19
CA ALA A 41 3.43 1.91 1.89
C ALA A 41 2.70 3.21 1.54
N ASN A 42 3.36 4.09 0.80
CA ASN A 42 2.83 5.43 0.50
C ASN A 42 1.86 5.45 -0.70
N GLY A 43 1.80 4.35 -1.45
CA GLY A 43 1.01 4.24 -2.68
C GLY A 43 -0.50 4.12 -2.49
N ILE A 44 -0.94 3.78 -1.27
CA ILE A 44 -2.36 3.61 -0.93
C ILE A 44 -3.16 4.89 -1.18
N MET A 45 -2.56 6.07 -0.98
CA MET A 45 -3.22 7.35 -1.26
C MET A 45 -3.56 7.53 -2.73
N ALA A 46 -2.64 7.18 -3.64
CA ALA A 46 -2.85 7.31 -5.08
C ALA A 46 -3.94 6.36 -5.57
N ALA A 47 -3.93 5.12 -5.08
CA ALA A 47 -4.98 4.16 -5.37
C ALA A 47 -6.35 4.62 -4.83
N ALA A 48 -6.38 5.21 -3.63
CA ALA A 48 -7.60 5.75 -3.06
C ALA A 48 -8.18 6.92 -3.83
N LYS A 49 -7.31 7.83 -4.28
CA LYS A 49 -7.71 8.96 -5.13
C LYS A 49 -8.32 8.47 -6.46
N LYS A 50 -7.72 7.45 -7.09
CA LYS A 50 -8.25 6.84 -8.33
C LYS A 50 -9.64 6.22 -8.13
N LEU A 51 -9.90 5.64 -6.96
CA LEU A 51 -11.19 5.01 -6.63
C LEU A 51 -12.24 5.99 -6.09
N GLY A 52 -11.92 7.27 -5.94
CA GLY A 52 -12.83 8.24 -5.32
C GLY A 52 -13.12 7.94 -3.84
N LEU A 53 -12.25 7.20 -3.16
CA LEU A 53 -12.40 6.77 -1.77
C LEU A 53 -11.38 7.47 -0.86
N LYS A 54 -11.70 7.54 0.44
CA LYS A 54 -10.74 7.96 1.47
C LYS A 54 -9.66 6.88 1.65
N SER A 55 -8.39 7.28 1.78
CA SER A 55 -7.26 6.35 1.91
C SER A 55 -7.39 5.39 3.10
N THR A 56 -7.99 5.85 4.21
CA THR A 56 -8.28 5.04 5.39
C THR A 56 -9.23 3.88 5.09
N ARG A 57 -10.19 4.06 4.18
CA ARG A 57 -11.16 3.02 3.82
C ARG A 57 -10.51 1.90 3.01
N ILE A 58 -9.58 2.24 2.12
CA ILE A 58 -8.84 1.23 1.34
C ILE A 58 -7.80 0.53 2.20
N CYS A 59 -7.09 1.27 3.05
CA CYS A 59 -6.18 0.67 4.02
C CYS A 59 -6.92 -0.38 4.88
N SER A 60 -8.09 -0.05 5.43
CA SER A 60 -8.88 -1.02 6.20
C SER A 60 -9.39 -2.21 5.37
N LYS A 61 -9.58 -2.08 4.06
CA LYS A 61 -10.01 -3.20 3.20
C LYS A 61 -8.84 -4.09 2.78
N SER A 62 -7.66 -3.52 2.55
CA SER A 62 -6.47 -4.25 2.11
C SER A 62 -5.84 -5.09 3.23
N PHE A 63 -6.03 -4.70 4.49
CA PHE A 63 -5.41 -5.37 5.66
C PHE A 63 -6.43 -6.03 6.60
N ARG A 64 -7.60 -6.41 6.07
CA ARG A 64 -8.58 -7.24 6.78
C ARG A 64 -8.40 -8.71 6.50
#